data_AF-A0A7X9MVZ8-F1
#
_entry.id   AF-A0A7X9MVZ8-F1
#
_cell.length_a   1.000
_cell.length_b   1.000
_cell.length_c   1.000
_cell.angle_alpha   90.00
_cell.angle_beta   90.00
_cell.angle_gamma   90.00
#
_symmetry.space_group_name_H-M   'P 1'
#
loop_
_entity.id
_entity.type
_entity.pdbx_description
1 polymer ?
#
loop_
_entity_poly.entity_id
_entity_poly.type
_entity_poly.pdbx_seq_one_letter_code
_entity_poly.pdbx_strand_id
1 'polypeptide(L)'
;MNELIITPNKGVGPISFGMTREEVRNVLGGNVVEYKKMPMSDTFTDAFNDHGIHIYYDSNDTCEAIEMALPADPKFSHKHMIGRPFSELKSTIISQDSDVELDGVGILTLYL
;
A
#
# COMPACT_ATOMS: atom_id res chain seq x y z
N MET A 1 8.38 -13.28 3.87
CA MET A 1 8.25 -12.08 3.02
C MET A 1 9.39 -11.12 3.37
N ASN A 2 9.95 -10.42 2.39
CA ASN A 2 10.93 -9.35 2.64
C ASN A 2 10.28 -8.20 3.44
N GLU A 3 11.08 -7.30 4.02
CA GLU A 3 10.55 -6.15 4.76
C GLU A 3 9.69 -5.24 3.87
N LEU A 4 8.53 -4.81 4.38
CA LEU A 4 7.61 -3.88 3.73
C LEU A 4 8.04 -2.43 4.00
N ILE A 5 9.16 -2.01 3.41
CA ILE A 5 9.63 -0.64 3.51
C ILE A 5 8.87 0.23 2.51
N ILE A 6 8.13 1.22 2.99
CA ILE A 6 7.44 2.21 2.16
C ILE A 6 8.47 3.15 1.58
N THR A 7 8.53 3.21 0.25
CA THR A 7 9.28 4.22 -0.49
C THR A 7 8.27 5.08 -1.26
N PRO A 8 8.00 6.32 -0.81
CA PRO A 8 7.01 7.20 -1.41
C PRO A 8 7.16 7.30 -2.92
N ASN A 9 6.02 7.33 -3.62
CA ASN A 9 5.94 7.45 -5.08
C ASN A 9 6.69 6.35 -5.88
N LYS A 10 7.16 5.28 -5.21
CA LYS A 10 7.86 4.15 -5.84
C LYS A 10 7.22 2.80 -5.55
N GLY A 11 6.84 2.54 -4.31
CA GLY A 11 6.22 1.27 -3.91
C GLY A 11 6.52 0.86 -2.47
N VAL A 12 6.36 -0.43 -2.18
CA VAL A 12 6.56 -1.02 -0.84
C VAL A 12 7.30 -2.34 -0.92
N GLY A 13 8.44 -2.44 -0.23
CA GLY A 13 9.26 -3.65 -0.21
C GLY A 13 9.60 -4.12 -1.63
N PRO A 14 9.26 -5.36 -2.03
CA PRO A 14 9.52 -5.86 -3.39
C PRO A 14 8.53 -5.36 -4.45
N ILE A 15 7.44 -4.68 -4.06
CA ILE A 15 6.37 -4.23 -4.96
C ILE A 15 6.69 -2.82 -5.42
N SER A 16 6.69 -2.58 -6.73
CA SER A 16 6.82 -1.24 -7.31
C SER A 16 5.57 -0.86 -8.06
N PHE A 17 5.21 0.43 -8.05
CA PHE A 17 4.18 0.95 -8.94
C PHE A 17 4.56 0.70 -10.41
N GLY A 18 3.57 0.40 -11.24
CA GLY A 18 3.76 0.03 -12.64
C GLY A 18 4.16 -1.43 -12.90
N MET A 19 4.40 -2.25 -11.86
CA MET A 19 4.52 -3.70 -12.05
C MET A 19 3.22 -4.28 -12.60
N THR A 20 3.31 -5.19 -13.56
CA THR A 20 2.18 -5.99 -14.04
C THR A 20 1.62 -6.88 -12.93
N ARG A 21 0.35 -7.27 -13.05
CA ARG A 21 -0.27 -8.25 -12.13
C ARG A 21 0.55 -9.54 -11.96
N GLU A 22 1.12 -10.05 -13.06
CA GLU A 22 1.97 -11.24 -13.01
C GLU A 22 3.26 -11.00 -12.20
N GLU A 23 3.93 -9.88 -12.42
CA GLU A 23 5.14 -9.52 -11.66
C GLU A 23 4.84 -9.37 -10.17
N VAL A 24 3.73 -8.71 -9.81
CA VAL A 24 3.30 -8.55 -8.41
C VAL A 24 3.08 -9.92 -7.75
N ARG A 25 2.35 -10.82 -8.43
CA ARG A 25 2.10 -12.19 -7.93
C ARG A 25 3.40 -12.98 -7.76
N ASN A 26 4.34 -12.81 -8.68
CA ASN A 26 5.63 -13.49 -8.62
C ASN A 26 6.48 -13.01 -7.43
N VAL A 27 6.49 -11.71 -7.12
CA VAL A 27 7.27 -11.17 -6.00
C VAL A 27 6.61 -11.38 -4.63
N LEU A 28 5.28 -11.41 -4.56
CA LEU A 28 4.54 -11.67 -3.33
C LEU A 28 4.44 -13.16 -3.01
N GLY A 29 4.19 -13.98 -4.04
CA GLY A 29 3.84 -15.39 -3.87
C GLY A 29 2.54 -15.58 -3.07
N GLY A 30 2.32 -16.82 -2.62
CA GLY A 30 1.17 -17.15 -1.78
C GLY A 30 -0.16 -17.26 -2.52
N ASN A 31 -1.25 -17.32 -1.76
CA ASN A 31 -2.60 -17.43 -2.31
C ASN A 31 -3.14 -16.05 -2.66
N VAL A 32 -3.68 -15.90 -3.87
CA VAL A 32 -4.35 -14.68 -4.32
C VAL A 32 -5.84 -14.94 -4.50
N VAL A 33 -6.66 -13.99 -4.03
CA VAL A 33 -8.09 -13.93 -4.32
C VAL A 33 -8.36 -12.70 -5.18
N GLU A 34 -8.87 -12.90 -6.37
CA GLU A 34 -9.32 -11.80 -7.23
C GLU A 34 -10.74 -11.39 -6.86
N TYR A 35 -10.98 -10.08 -6.75
CA TYR A 35 -12.33 -9.54 -6.57
C TYR A 35 -12.42 -8.12 -7.14
N LYS A 36 -13.64 -7.66 -7.42
CA LYS A 36 -13.86 -6.24 -7.76
C LYS A 36 -14.10 -5.45 -6.48
N LYS A 37 -13.33 -4.38 -6.26
CA LYS A 37 -13.50 -3.51 -5.08
C LYS A 37 -14.92 -2.92 -5.01
N MET A 38 -15.45 -2.53 -6.16
CA MET A 38 -16.85 -2.10 -6.32
C MET A 38 -17.48 -2.89 -7.49
N PRO A 39 -18.81 -3.12 -7.50
CA PRO A 39 -19.46 -3.86 -8.58
C PRO A 39 -19.16 -3.32 -9.99
N MET A 40 -18.98 -1.99 -10.10
CA MET A 40 -18.71 -1.28 -11.34
C MET A 40 -17.21 -1.07 -11.64
N SER A 41 -16.30 -1.61 -10.82
CA SER A 41 -14.86 -1.50 -11.11
C SER A 41 -14.52 -2.19 -12.43
N ASP A 42 -13.76 -1.50 -13.28
CA ASP A 42 -13.29 -2.03 -14.56
C ASP A 42 -12.15 -3.04 -14.37
N THR A 43 -11.43 -2.96 -13.25
CA THR A 43 -10.29 -3.82 -12.91
C THR A 43 -10.58 -4.70 -11.70
N PHE A 44 -9.88 -5.82 -11.61
CA PHE A 44 -9.89 -6.70 -10.44
C PHE A 44 -8.76 -6.30 -9.47
N THR A 45 -9.05 -6.36 -8.18
CA THR A 45 -8.08 -6.27 -7.08
C THR A 45 -7.54 -7.65 -6.78
N ASP A 46 -6.23 -7.75 -6.53
CA ASP A 46 -5.63 -8.95 -5.95
C ASP A 46 -5.58 -8.82 -4.43
N ALA A 47 -6.23 -9.73 -3.72
CA ALA A 47 -6.11 -9.87 -2.27
C ALA A 47 -5.15 -10.98 -1.89
N PHE A 48 -4.03 -10.59 -1.27
CA PHE A 48 -3.09 -11.49 -0.60
C PHE A 48 -3.40 -11.48 0.90
N ASN A 49 -4.52 -12.11 1.27
CA ASN A 49 -5.07 -12.06 2.64
C ASN A 49 -4.06 -12.55 3.70
N ASP A 50 -3.30 -13.60 3.39
CA ASP A 50 -2.26 -14.16 4.26
C ASP A 50 -1.12 -13.16 4.54
N HIS A 51 -1.01 -12.10 3.73
CA HIS A 51 -0.02 -11.06 3.84
C HIS A 51 -0.60 -9.72 4.31
N GLY A 52 -1.93 -9.57 4.34
CA GLY A 52 -2.59 -8.31 4.68
C GLY A 52 -2.39 -7.24 3.61
N ILE A 53 -2.25 -7.64 2.34
CA ILE A 53 -1.95 -6.75 1.21
C ILE A 53 -3.04 -6.88 0.15
N HIS A 54 -3.58 -5.76 -0.29
CA HIS A 54 -4.42 -5.65 -1.48
C HIS A 54 -3.71 -4.81 -2.55
N ILE A 55 -3.78 -5.26 -3.80
CA ILE A 55 -3.17 -4.59 -4.94
C ILE A 55 -4.26 -4.15 -5.90
N TYR A 56 -4.27 -2.85 -6.19
CA TYR A 56 -5.15 -2.23 -7.17
C TYR A 56 -4.38 -1.98 -8.45
N TYR A 57 -5.06 -2.19 -9.57
CA TYR A 57 -4.47 -2.11 -10.90
C TYR A 57 -5.22 -1.11 -11.76
N ASP A 58 -4.47 -0.38 -12.59
CA ASP A 58 -5.01 0.53 -13.59
C ASP A 58 -5.58 -0.23 -14.81
N SER A 59 -6.08 0.53 -15.80
CA SER A 59 -6.64 -0.05 -17.04
C SER A 59 -5.63 -0.79 -17.92
N ASN A 60 -4.33 -0.63 -17.66
CA ASN A 60 -3.26 -1.39 -18.32
C ASN A 60 -2.87 -2.66 -17.55
N ASP A 61 -3.59 -2.99 -16.48
CA ASP A 61 -3.32 -4.11 -15.56
C ASP A 61 -1.96 -3.99 -14.83
N THR A 62 -1.58 -2.75 -14.49
CA THR A 62 -0.36 -2.44 -13.74
C THR A 62 -0.66 -1.83 -12.37
N CYS A 63 0.18 -2.11 -11.38
CA CYS A 63 -0.02 -1.74 -9.98
C CYS A 63 -0.08 -0.20 -9.83
N GLU A 64 -1.24 0.32 -9.45
CA GLU A 64 -1.47 1.75 -9.20
C GLU A 64 -1.56 2.11 -7.71
N ALA A 65 -2.00 1.17 -6.87
CA ALA A 65 -2.11 1.38 -5.42
C ALA A 65 -1.89 0.08 -4.63
N ILE A 66 -1.31 0.24 -3.44
CA ILE A 66 -1.02 -0.83 -2.49
C ILE A 66 -1.71 -0.48 -1.17
N GLU A 67 -2.69 -1.29 -0.76
CA GLU A 67 -3.37 -1.18 0.53
C GLU A 67 -2.84 -2.25 1.48
N MET A 68 -2.54 -1.83 2.71
CA MET A 68 -1.96 -2.71 3.73
C MET A 68 -2.73 -2.61 5.04
N ALA A 69 -3.05 -3.76 5.60
CA ALA A 69 -3.65 -3.92 6.92
C ALA A 69 -3.00 -5.13 7.62
N LEU A 70 -3.34 -5.39 8.88
CA LEU A 70 -2.88 -6.61 9.54
C LEU A 70 -3.22 -7.85 8.69
N PRO A 71 -2.31 -8.83 8.53
CA PRO A 71 -1.02 -9.00 9.24
C PRO A 71 0.20 -8.27 8.66
N ALA A 72 0.06 -7.39 7.67
CA ALA A 72 1.17 -6.62 7.14
C ALA A 72 1.83 -5.76 8.23
N ASP A 73 3.15 -5.58 8.15
CA ASP A 73 3.93 -4.70 9.03
C ASP A 73 4.74 -3.68 8.21
N PRO A 74 4.07 -2.69 7.57
CA PRO A 74 4.76 -1.68 6.80
C PRO A 74 5.55 -0.72 7.69
N LYS A 75 6.74 -0.35 7.21
CA LYS A 75 7.62 0.62 7.87
C LYS A 75 7.87 1.81 6.96
N PHE A 76 7.77 3.01 7.52
CA PHE A 76 8.15 4.26 6.85
C PHE A 76 9.13 5.02 7.74
N SER A 77 10.25 5.51 7.19
CA SER A 77 11.31 6.17 7.96
C SER A 77 11.74 5.35 9.21
N HIS A 78 11.93 4.04 9.03
CA HIS A 78 12.27 3.06 10.09
C HIS A 78 11.24 2.88 11.21
N LYS A 79 10.01 3.39 11.04
CA LYS A 79 8.94 3.31 12.03
C LYS A 79 7.81 2.43 11.51
N HIS A 80 7.30 1.55 12.35
CA HIS A 80 6.09 0.77 12.08
C HIS A 80 4.90 1.71 11.86
N MET A 81 4.07 1.42 10.85
CA MET A 81 2.92 2.24 10.50
C MET A 81 1.60 1.69 11.05
N ILE A 82 1.53 0.39 11.37
CA ILE A 82 0.36 -0.26 11.95
C ILE A 82 0.60 -0.52 13.44
N GLY A 83 -0.44 -0.40 14.25
CA GLY A 83 -0.38 -0.65 15.70
C GLY A 83 0.17 0.51 16.54
N ARG A 84 0.34 1.70 15.95
CA ARG A 84 0.75 2.92 16.68
C ARG A 84 -0.39 3.93 16.79
N PRO A 85 -0.37 4.80 17.81
CA PRO A 85 -1.32 5.90 17.91
C PRO A 85 -1.28 6.79 16.66
N PHE A 86 -2.44 7.17 16.15
CA PHE A 86 -2.56 8.06 14.99
C PHE A 86 -1.76 9.35 15.15
N SER A 87 -1.71 9.93 16.35
CA SER A 87 -0.91 11.13 16.65
C SER A 87 0.58 10.94 16.36
N GLU A 88 1.16 9.77 16.67
CA GLU A 88 2.57 9.48 16.40
C GLU A 88 2.86 9.25 14.91
N LEU A 89 1.93 8.59 14.22
CA LEU A 89 2.01 8.41 12.77
C LEU A 89 1.93 9.76 12.06
N LYS A 90 0.97 10.60 12.48
CA LYS A 90 0.82 11.97 12.00
C LYS A 90 2.09 12.79 12.17
N SER A 91 2.67 12.81 13.37
CA SER A 91 3.94 13.52 13.61
C SER A 91 5.09 12.97 12.77
N THR A 92 5.11 11.66 12.51
CA THR A 92 6.13 11.05 11.65
C THR A 92 5.99 11.51 10.20
N ILE A 93 4.78 11.53 9.63
CA ILE A 93 4.55 11.98 8.26
C ILE A 93 4.81 13.49 8.14
N ILE A 94 4.28 14.30 9.06
CA ILE A 94 4.49 15.77 9.06
C ILE A 94 5.97 16.16 9.13
N SER A 95 6.79 15.36 9.83
CA SER A 95 8.24 15.63 9.91
C SER A 95 8.99 15.43 8.59
N GLN A 96 8.37 14.73 7.63
CA GLN A 96 8.93 14.46 6.30
C GLN A 96 8.28 15.32 5.21
N ASP A 97 6.99 15.64 5.36
CA ASP A 97 6.23 16.52 4.47
C ASP A 97 5.38 17.48 5.31
N SER A 98 5.61 18.79 5.17
CA SER A 98 4.84 19.80 5.89
C SER A 98 3.47 20.11 5.26
N ASP A 99 3.25 19.70 4.01
CA ASP A 99 2.04 19.98 3.23
C ASP A 99 1.08 18.78 3.21
N VAL A 100 0.83 18.23 4.40
CA VAL A 100 -0.12 17.12 4.57
C VAL A 100 -1.54 17.64 4.71
N GLU A 101 -2.47 16.93 4.08
CA GLU A 101 -3.90 17.17 4.22
C GLU A 101 -4.54 16.17 5.20
N LEU A 102 -5.52 16.64 5.97
CA LEU A 102 -6.32 15.81 6.87
C LEU A 102 -7.75 15.80 6.34
N ASP A 103 -8.26 14.62 6.01
CA ASP A 103 -9.61 14.43 5.46
C ASP A 103 -10.61 13.91 6.51
N GLY A 104 -10.28 14.05 7.80
CA GLY A 104 -11.12 13.63 8.93
C GLY A 104 -11.10 12.12 9.24
N VAL A 105 -10.64 11.29 8.29
CA VAL A 105 -10.50 9.83 8.45
C VAL A 105 -9.05 9.36 8.37
N GLY A 106 -8.14 10.17 7.82
CA GLY A 106 -6.73 9.85 7.69
C GLY A 106 -5.83 11.06 7.43
N ILE A 107 -4.72 10.78 6.77
CA ILE A 107 -3.71 11.75 6.33
C ILE A 107 -3.42 11.45 4.86
N LEU A 108 -3.44 12.50 4.04
CA LEU A 108 -2.99 12.47 2.66
C LEU A 108 -1.70 13.29 2.54
N THR A 109 -0.77 12.82 1.72
CA THR A 109 0.49 13.49 1.38
C THR A 109 0.77 13.26 -0.09
N LEU A 110 1.18 14.32 -0.79
CA LEU A 110 1.44 14.30 -2.23
C LEU A 110 2.91 14.57 -2.59
N TYR A 111 3.73 14.98 -1.61
CA TYR A 111 5.06 15.56 -1.86
C TYR A 111 6.23 14.77 -1.24
N LEU A 112 5.98 13.54 -0.76
CA LEU A 112 7.01 12.64 -0.22
C LEU A 112 7.90 11.98 -1.28
#